data_AF-A0A7Z9IXT7-F1
#
_entry.id   AF-A0A7Z9IXT7-F1
#
_cell.length_a   1.000
_cell.length_b   1.000
_cell.length_c   1.000
_cell.angle_alpha   90.00
_cell.angle_beta   90.00
_cell.angle_gamma   90.00
#
_symmetry.space_group_name_H-M   'P 1'
#
loop_
_entity.id
_entity.type
_entity.pdbx_description
1 polymer ?
#
loop_
_entity_poly.entity_id
_entity_poly.type
_entity_poly.pdbx_seq_one_letter_code
_entity_poly.pdbx_strand_id
1 'polypeptide(L)'
;GPIQTLRLFKPLAADRTLVESWIFRLVGAPDMLLERTAMYNRLINAPTSIVGHDDTEVYERAQEGLHCTNNQWLNFQRHYFGEEGVAPMEEFPGTTEAQMRNQFRAWKKFMFSVGDQSGVQA
;
A
#
# COMPACT_ATOMS: atom_id res chain seq x y z
N GLY A 1 -4.65 -19.79 12.64
CA GLY A 1 -3.25 -19.45 12.34
C GLY A 1 -3.23 -18.31 11.34
N PRO A 2 -2.30 -17.34 11.48
CA PRO A 2 -2.21 -16.20 10.58
C PRO A 2 -1.90 -16.65 9.14
N ILE A 3 -2.52 -16.00 8.17
CA ILE A 3 -2.26 -16.19 6.74
C ILE A 3 -0.91 -15.56 6.40
N GLN A 4 -0.04 -16.32 5.73
CA GLN A 4 1.33 -15.88 5.41
C GLN A 4 1.39 -15.37 3.97
N THR A 5 1.02 -14.12 3.75
CA THR A 5 0.99 -13.49 2.42
C THR A 5 1.79 -12.20 2.37
N LEU A 6 2.53 -11.99 1.28
CA LEU A 6 3.12 -10.71 0.93
C LEU A 6 2.57 -10.25 -0.43
N ARG A 7 2.18 -8.99 -0.53
CA ARG A 7 1.82 -8.37 -1.81
C ARG A 7 2.89 -7.35 -2.18
N LEU A 8 3.30 -7.37 -3.43
CA LEU A 8 4.26 -6.43 -3.99
C LEU A 8 3.59 -5.64 -5.11
N PHE A 9 3.52 -4.32 -4.92
CA PHE A 9 2.96 -3.37 -5.89
C PHE A 9 4.12 -2.74 -6.66
N LYS A 10 4.40 -3.27 -7.85
CA LYS A 10 5.51 -2.82 -8.70
C LYS A 10 5.02 -1.71 -9.64
N PRO A 11 5.57 -0.49 -9.56
CA PRO A 11 5.23 0.56 -10.51
C PRO A 11 5.77 0.18 -11.90
N LEU A 12 4.88 0.15 -12.89
CA LEU A 12 5.26 0.01 -14.31
C LEU A 12 5.22 1.36 -15.03
N ALA A 13 4.23 2.18 -14.68
CA ALA A 13 4.06 3.57 -15.12
C ALA A 13 3.27 4.34 -14.05
N ALA A 14 3.04 5.65 -14.26
CA ALA A 14 2.27 6.48 -13.34
C ALA A 14 0.80 6.02 -13.18
N ASP A 15 0.26 5.33 -14.18
CA ASP A 15 -1.11 4.84 -14.29
C ASP A 15 -1.19 3.29 -14.33
N ARG A 16 -0.06 2.60 -14.12
CA ARG A 16 0.01 1.14 -14.28
C ARG A 16 0.87 0.49 -13.21
N THR A 17 0.29 -0.46 -12.48
CA THR A 17 0.97 -1.22 -11.42
C THR A 17 0.82 -2.71 -11.66
N LEU A 18 1.92 -3.46 -11.54
CA LEU A 18 1.89 -4.93 -11.48
C LEU A 18 1.80 -5.35 -10.01
N VAL A 19 0.75 -6.11 -9.68
CA VAL A 19 0.56 -6.63 -8.33
C VAL A 19 0.92 -8.11 -8.28
N GLU A 20 1.96 -8.44 -7.51
CA GLU A 20 2.35 -9.81 -7.25
C GLU A 20 1.90 -10.25 -5.86
N SER A 21 1.42 -11.48 -5.75
CA SER A 21 1.06 -12.09 -4.47
C SER A 21 1.94 -13.31 -4.22
N TRP A 22 2.59 -13.32 -3.07
CA TRP A 22 3.47 -14.39 -2.62
C TRP A 22 2.88 -15.01 -1.36
N ILE A 23 2.96 -16.35 -1.26
CA ILE A 23 2.61 -17.10 -0.05
C ILE A 23 3.84 -17.78 0.50
N PHE A 24 3.91 -17.90 1.83
CA PHE A 24 5.06 -18.51 2.50
C PHE A 24 4.66 -19.79 3.23
N ARG A 25 5.52 -20.80 3.09
CA ARG A 25 5.50 -22.01 3.90
C ARG A 25 6.31 -21.76 5.16
N LEU A 26 5.70 -21.90 6.33
CA LEU A 26 6.42 -21.80 7.60
C LEU A 26 7.22 -23.08 7.84
N VAL A 27 8.52 -22.94 8.10
CA VAL A 27 9.40 -24.07 8.40
C VAL A 27 8.97 -24.73 9.70
N GLY A 28 8.82 -26.06 9.69
CA GLY A 28 8.40 -26.85 10.86
C GLY A 28 6.91 -26.78 11.17
N ALA A 29 6.11 -26.03 10.42
CA ALA A 29 4.67 -25.96 10.60
C ALA A 29 3.94 -27.04 9.78
N PRO A 30 2.73 -27.47 10.18
CA PRO A 30 1.94 -28.43 9.41
C PRO A 30 1.58 -27.93 8.01
N ASP A 31 1.58 -28.83 7.03
CA ASP A 31 1.26 -28.54 5.61
C ASP A 31 -0.11 -27.86 5.44
N MET A 32 -1.08 -28.21 6.28
CA MET A 32 -2.42 -27.62 6.29
C MET A 32 -2.39 -26.07 6.41
N LEU A 33 -1.38 -25.49 7.07
CA LEU A 33 -1.26 -24.03 7.16
C LEU A 33 -0.86 -23.40 5.81
N LEU A 34 -0.02 -24.08 5.03
CA LEU A 34 0.30 -23.64 3.67
C LEU A 34 -0.92 -23.77 2.76
N GLU A 35 -1.61 -24.91 2.80
CA GLU A 35 -2.81 -25.15 2.00
C GLU A 35 -3.89 -24.09 2.28
N ARG A 36 -4.10 -23.77 3.56
CA ARG A 36 -5.02 -22.71 3.98
C ARG A 36 -4.60 -21.33 3.46
N THR A 37 -3.31 -21.03 3.50
CA THR A 37 -2.75 -19.77 2.98
C THR A 37 -2.93 -19.67 1.47
N ALA A 38 -2.66 -20.75 0.73
CA ALA A 38 -2.85 -20.82 -0.72
C ALA A 38 -4.32 -20.64 -1.10
N MET A 39 -5.23 -21.35 -0.43
CA MET A 39 -6.67 -21.21 -0.63
C MET A 39 -7.15 -19.79 -0.33
N TYR A 40 -6.74 -19.21 0.80
CA TYR A 40 -7.12 -17.86 1.18
C TYR A 40 -6.62 -16.83 0.16
N ASN A 41 -5.36 -16.93 -0.28
CA ASN A 41 -4.81 -16.04 -1.29
C ASN A 41 -5.63 -16.10 -2.60
N ARG A 42 -6.02 -17.30 -3.03
CA ARG A 42 -6.89 -17.50 -4.19
C ARG A 42 -8.26 -16.84 -4.02
N LEU A 43 -8.87 -16.93 -2.84
CA LEU A 43 -10.22 -16.42 -2.60
C LEU A 43 -10.29 -14.90 -2.44
N ILE A 44 -9.21 -14.28 -1.95
CA ILE A 44 -9.22 -12.86 -1.53
C ILE A 44 -8.41 -11.96 -2.47
N ASN A 45 -7.24 -12.42 -2.95
CA ASN A 45 -6.28 -11.55 -3.65
C ASN A 45 -6.01 -11.95 -5.11
N ALA A 46 -6.43 -13.14 -5.54
CA ALA A 46 -6.22 -13.55 -6.93
C ALA A 46 -7.08 -12.73 -7.91
N PRO A 47 -6.72 -12.66 -9.20
CA PRO A 47 -7.51 -11.93 -10.21
C PRO A 47 -8.98 -12.38 -10.31
N THR A 48 -9.30 -13.62 -9.92
CA THR A 48 -10.65 -14.16 -9.88
C THR A 48 -11.23 -14.25 -8.46
N SER A 49 -10.69 -13.47 -7.53
CA SER A 49 -11.13 -13.43 -6.14
C SER A 49 -12.46 -12.69 -5.99
N ILE A 50 -13.14 -12.90 -4.87
CA ILE A 50 -14.42 -12.24 -4.54
C ILE A 50 -14.19 -10.87 -3.87
N VAL A 51 -12.95 -10.53 -3.52
CA VAL A 51 -12.62 -9.28 -2.81
C VAL A 51 -11.72 -8.39 -3.65
N GLY A 52 -10.70 -8.95 -4.30
CA GLY A 52 -9.75 -8.17 -5.08
C GLY A 52 -10.37 -7.42 -6.28
N HIS A 53 -11.57 -7.81 -6.74
CA HIS A 53 -12.28 -7.05 -7.78
C HIS A 53 -12.77 -5.69 -7.28
N ASP A 54 -13.21 -5.58 -6.03
CA ASP A 54 -13.68 -4.32 -5.45
C ASP A 54 -12.51 -3.36 -5.27
N ASP A 55 -11.37 -3.85 -4.77
CA ASP A 55 -10.14 -3.05 -4.69
C ASP A 55 -9.69 -2.56 -6.08
N THR A 56 -9.73 -3.45 -7.07
CA THR A 56 -9.30 -3.12 -8.44
C THR A 56 -10.21 -2.05 -9.06
N GLU A 57 -11.53 -2.18 -8.90
CA GLU A 57 -12.50 -1.17 -9.36
C GLU A 57 -12.21 0.19 -8.72
N VAL A 58 -11.99 0.23 -7.40
CA VAL A 58 -11.71 1.48 -6.68
C VAL A 58 -10.42 2.12 -7.19
N TYR A 59 -9.37 1.35 -7.45
CA TYR A 59 -8.11 1.88 -7.97
C TYR A 59 -8.23 2.42 -9.40
N GLU A 60 -8.86 1.66 -10.30
CA GLU A 60 -9.09 2.09 -11.69
C GLU A 60 -9.94 3.36 -11.72
N ARG A 61 -11.03 3.41 -10.95
CA ARG A 61 -11.92 4.55 -10.85
C ARG A 61 -11.26 5.77 -10.19
N ALA A 62 -10.37 5.56 -9.23
CA ALA A 62 -9.56 6.64 -8.68
C ALA A 62 -8.61 7.22 -9.74
N GLN A 63 -7.98 6.37 -10.56
CA GLN A 63 -7.10 6.80 -11.66
C GLN A 63 -7.87 7.59 -12.71
N GLU A 64 -9.07 7.13 -13.10
CA GLU A 64 -9.98 7.89 -13.97
C GLU A 64 -10.34 9.25 -13.36
N GLY A 65 -10.62 9.28 -12.05
CA GLY A 65 -10.95 10.49 -11.29
C GLY A 65 -9.85 11.55 -11.33
N LEU A 66 -8.57 11.17 -11.46
CA LEU A 66 -7.44 12.11 -11.56
C LEU A 66 -7.47 12.97 -12.84
N HIS A 67 -8.24 12.58 -13.85
CA HIS A 67 -8.46 13.42 -15.03
C HIS A 67 -9.48 14.55 -14.83
N CYS A 68 -10.19 14.56 -13.69
CA CYS A 68 -11.12 15.63 -13.35
C CYS A 68 -10.37 16.90 -12.93
N THR A 69 -10.88 18.07 -13.33
CA THR A 69 -10.24 19.38 -13.05
C THR A 69 -10.87 20.17 -11.90
N ASN A 70 -11.98 19.68 -11.33
CA ASN A 70 -12.84 20.48 -10.45
C ASN A 70 -12.32 20.60 -9.00
N ASN A 71 -11.63 19.57 -8.50
CA ASN A 71 -10.99 19.59 -7.18
C ASN A 71 -9.58 19.02 -7.29
N GLN A 72 -8.57 19.82 -6.98
CA GLN A 72 -7.16 19.44 -7.08
C GLN A 72 -6.64 18.73 -5.82
N TRP A 73 -7.45 18.65 -4.75
CA TRP A 73 -7.01 18.17 -3.45
C TRP A 73 -7.68 16.86 -3.05
N LEU A 74 -6.86 15.93 -2.56
CA LEU A 74 -7.33 14.73 -1.85
C LEU A 74 -7.54 15.06 -0.36
N ASN A 75 -8.60 14.52 0.22
CA ASN A 75 -8.90 14.69 1.65
C ASN A 75 -8.31 13.53 2.45
N PHE A 76 -7.38 13.84 3.36
CA PHE A 76 -6.81 12.90 4.33
C PHE A 76 -6.95 13.41 5.77
N GLN A 77 -8.10 13.98 6.15
CA GLN A 77 -8.31 14.61 7.46
C GLN A 77 -8.88 13.67 8.53
N ARG A 78 -9.18 12.39 8.20
CA ARG A 78 -9.81 11.48 9.15
C ARG A 78 -8.89 11.26 10.36
N HIS A 79 -9.43 11.53 11.55
CA HIS A 79 -8.75 11.47 12.84
C HIS A 79 -7.45 12.32 12.93
N TYR A 80 -7.40 13.46 12.23
CA TYR A 80 -6.30 14.42 12.40
C TYR A 80 -6.62 15.42 13.51
N PHE A 81 -6.02 15.25 14.69
CA PHE A 81 -6.32 16.06 15.89
C PHE A 81 -5.12 16.82 16.46
N GLY A 82 -3.93 16.67 15.86
CA GLY A 82 -2.70 17.26 16.37
C GLY A 82 -1.53 16.98 15.44
N GLU A 83 -0.32 17.32 15.90
CA GLU A 83 0.90 17.03 15.17
C GLU A 83 1.14 15.51 15.06
N GLU A 84 1.76 15.10 13.95
CA GLU A 84 2.12 13.71 13.64
C GLU A 84 3.54 13.65 13.10
N GLY A 85 4.18 12.50 13.22
CA GLY A 85 5.56 12.30 12.79
C GLY A 85 6.58 12.90 13.73
N VAL A 86 6.23 13.08 15.01
CA VAL A 86 7.14 13.62 16.04
C VAL A 86 8.01 12.54 16.67
N ALA A 87 7.65 11.26 16.49
CA ALA A 87 8.39 10.11 16.96
C ALA A 87 8.54 9.03 15.87
N PRO A 88 9.55 8.13 15.97
CA PRO A 88 9.70 7.01 15.04
C PRO A 88 8.53 6.01 15.06
N MET A 89 7.81 5.93 16.17
CA MET A 89 6.65 5.06 16.37
C MET A 89 5.55 5.89 17.03
N GLU A 90 4.37 5.90 16.41
CA GLU A 90 3.17 6.56 16.92
C GLU A 90 2.00 5.58 16.79
N GLU A 91 1.10 5.59 17.77
CA GLU A 91 -0.07 4.71 17.79
C GLU A 91 -1.34 5.50 17.52
N PHE A 92 -2.19 4.95 16.65
CA PHE A 92 -3.44 5.57 16.26
C PHE A 92 -4.53 4.48 16.10
N PRO A 93 -5.82 4.86 16.17
CA PRO A 93 -6.91 3.92 15.87
C PRO A 93 -6.81 3.34 14.47
N GLY A 94 -7.19 2.08 14.29
CA GLY A 94 -7.10 1.39 12.99
C GLY A 94 -7.91 2.02 11.85
N THR A 95 -8.87 2.90 12.17
CA THR A 95 -9.66 3.67 11.21
C THR A 95 -9.06 5.04 10.90
N THR A 96 -7.84 5.35 11.33
CA THR A 96 -7.17 6.63 11.03
C THR A 96 -6.70 6.73 9.57
N GLU A 97 -6.33 7.93 9.13
CA GLU A 97 -5.54 8.17 7.90
C GLU A 97 -4.10 8.60 8.20
N ALA A 98 -3.68 8.57 9.47
CA ALA A 98 -2.33 8.94 9.90
C ALA A 98 -1.24 8.15 9.15
N GLN A 99 -1.47 6.86 8.85
CA GLN A 99 -0.55 6.05 8.05
C GLN A 99 -0.39 6.60 6.62
N MET A 100 -1.49 7.01 5.97
CA MET A 100 -1.46 7.56 4.61
C MET A 100 -0.74 8.91 4.61
N ARG A 101 -1.06 9.78 5.57
CA ARG A 101 -0.35 11.07 5.76
C ARG A 101 1.15 10.85 5.98
N ASN A 102 1.53 9.86 6.79
CA ASN A 102 2.93 9.49 7.01
C ASN A 102 3.63 9.02 5.73
N GLN A 103 2.96 8.16 4.94
CA GLN A 103 3.45 7.69 3.66
C GLN A 103 3.70 8.86 2.69
N PHE A 104 2.77 9.83 2.60
CA PHE A 104 2.96 11.02 1.75
C PHE A 104 4.05 11.96 2.26
N ARG A 105 4.20 12.14 3.58
CA ARG A 105 5.34 12.90 4.17
C ARG A 105 6.67 12.28 3.77
N ALA A 106 6.79 10.95 3.89
CA ALA A 106 7.99 10.21 3.49
C ALA A 106 8.23 10.32 1.97
N TRP A 107 7.19 10.09 1.15
CA TRP A 107 7.27 10.23 -0.31
C TRP A 107 7.76 11.63 -0.71
N LYS A 108 7.17 12.68 -0.13
CA LYS A 108 7.59 14.08 -0.36
C LYS A 108 9.07 14.26 -0.03
N LYS A 109 9.51 13.82 1.16
CA LYS A 109 10.92 13.89 1.57
C LYS A 109 11.83 13.23 0.53
N PHE A 110 11.52 12.02 0.09
CA PHE A 110 12.37 11.29 -0.85
C PHE A 110 12.37 11.89 -2.26
N MET A 111 11.21 12.31 -2.79
CA MET A 111 11.11 12.97 -4.09
C MET A 111 11.94 14.25 -4.18
N PHE A 112 12.08 14.99 -3.08
CA PHE A 112 12.89 16.21 -3.02
C PHE A 112 14.34 15.98 -2.55
N SER A 113 14.66 14.87 -1.89
CA SER A 113 16.03 14.55 -1.45
C SER A 113 16.95 14.06 -2.57
N VAL A 114 16.40 13.55 -3.67
CA VAL A 114 17.18 13.02 -4.81
C VAL A 114 17.88 14.13 -5.61
N GLY A 115 17.55 15.41 -5.37
CA GLY A 115 18.18 16.56 -6.05
C GLY A 115 19.52 17.03 -5.46
N ASP A 116 19.95 16.51 -4.30
CA ASP A 116 21.11 17.04 -3.55
C ASP A 116 22.33 16.09 -3.53
N GLN A 117 22.40 15.14 -4.47
CA GLN A 117 23.56 14.22 -4.63
C GLN A 117 24.35 14.43 -5.92
N SER A 118 24.28 15.60 -6.55
CA SER A 118 25.16 15.97 -7.67
C SER A 118 26.57 16.44 -7.23
N GLY A 119 26.97 16.13 -6.00
CA GLY A 119 28.24 16.59 -5.43
C GLY A 119 28.91 15.60 -4.49
N VAL A 120 29.36 14.44 -4.99
CA VAL A 120 30.56 13.79 -4.45
C VAL A 120 31.45 13.37 -5.62
N GLN A 121 32.63 13.99 -5.63
CA GLN A 121 33.72 13.85 -6.58
C GLN A 121 34.41 12.47 -6.47
N ALA A 122 35.20 12.19 -7.51
CA ALA A 122 36.00 10.99 -7.79
C ALA A 122 36.83 10.45 -6.61
#